data_AF-A0A0K9NAN8-F1
#
_entry.id   AF-A0A0K9NAN8-F1
#
_cell.length_a   1.000
_cell.length_b   1.000
_cell.length_c   1.000
_cell.angle_alpha   90.00
_cell.angle_beta   90.00
_cell.angle_gamma   90.00
#
_symmetry.space_group_name_H-M   'P 1'
#
loop_
_entity.id
_entity.type
_entity.pdbx_description
1 polymer ?
#
loop_
_entity_poly.entity_id
_entity_poly.type
_entity_poly.pdbx_seq_one_letter_code
_entity_poly.pdbx_strand_id
1 'polypeptide(L)'
;MTLEVLAAKMNKSKATISKYENGTIIMDIETLYEFADVFCIPVYCLIDDIRKESVNDRHMPFSSSILYFYIFKGSGNREITESYLSLAEKDGDCQITLYYGGIPDRLSKSCLVYIGKGFGTDTTFSFMVTNYQNPLDQMYFTASLPYINWNGYLAGFWVGLTFEGVTPICMKAVISEKPIENQESLRKLLTVTTDELNYFKKRDKFLLRNEE
;
A
#
# COMPACT_ATOMS: atom_id res chain seq x y z
N MET A 1 -5.87 3.23 -19.31
CA MET A 1 -7.03 3.50 -20.20
C MET A 1 -6.90 4.92 -20.72
N THR A 2 -7.14 5.18 -22.02
CA THR A 2 -7.08 6.56 -22.56
C THR A 2 -8.40 7.29 -22.32
N LEU A 3 -8.39 8.63 -22.44
CA LEU A 3 -9.59 9.46 -22.33
C LEU A 3 -10.65 9.10 -23.38
N GLU A 4 -10.24 8.74 -24.60
CA GLU A 4 -11.16 8.31 -25.66
C GLU A 4 -11.87 7.01 -25.31
N VAL A 5 -11.13 6.02 -24.77
CA VAL A 5 -11.71 4.74 -24.38
C VAL A 5 -12.66 4.91 -23.19
N LEU A 6 -12.28 5.74 -22.21
CA LEU A 6 -13.13 6.04 -21.06
C LEU A 6 -14.40 6.78 -21.47
N ALA A 7 -14.29 7.78 -22.35
CA ALA A 7 -15.42 8.51 -22.92
C ALA A 7 -16.41 7.58 -23.63
N ALA A 8 -15.91 6.65 -24.44
CA ALA A 8 -16.73 5.65 -25.10
C ALA A 8 -17.45 4.73 -24.10
N LYS A 9 -16.75 4.24 -23.07
CA LYS A 9 -17.34 3.37 -22.03
C LYS A 9 -18.39 4.08 -21.18
N MET A 10 -18.18 5.35 -20.86
CA MET A 10 -19.10 6.18 -20.07
C MET A 10 -20.26 6.75 -20.91
N ASN A 11 -20.25 6.55 -22.24
CA ASN A 11 -21.16 7.21 -23.18
C ASN A 11 -21.18 8.75 -23.01
N LYS A 12 -20.01 9.36 -22.78
CA LYS A 12 -19.83 10.81 -22.64
C LYS A 12 -18.77 11.30 -23.62
N SER A 13 -18.75 12.60 -23.91
CA SER A 13 -17.71 13.15 -24.81
C SER A 13 -16.33 13.14 -24.14
N LYS A 14 -15.25 13.03 -24.93
CA LYS A 14 -13.87 13.19 -24.43
C LYS A 14 -13.69 14.50 -23.65
N ALA A 15 -14.30 15.58 -24.13
CA ALA A 15 -14.26 16.87 -23.47
C ALA A 15 -14.95 16.84 -22.09
N THR A 16 -16.07 16.12 -21.96
CA THR A 16 -16.77 15.94 -20.67
C THR A 16 -15.90 15.17 -19.68
N ILE A 17 -15.32 14.04 -20.09
CA ILE A 17 -14.41 13.26 -19.22
C ILE A 17 -13.20 14.11 -18.79
N SER A 18 -12.61 14.86 -19.71
CA SER A 18 -11.49 15.75 -19.39
C SER A 18 -11.88 16.87 -18.41
N LYS A 19 -13.11 17.39 -18.48
CA LYS A 19 -13.60 18.38 -17.50
C LYS A 19 -13.78 17.76 -16.12
N TYR A 20 -14.22 16.51 -16.01
CA TYR A 20 -14.26 15.80 -14.72
C TYR A 20 -12.86 15.58 -14.15
N GLU A 21 -11.92 15.08 -14.97
CA GLU A 21 -10.54 14.82 -14.56
C GLU A 21 -9.83 16.07 -14.04
N ASN A 22 -10.08 17.23 -14.68
CA ASN A 22 -9.49 18.51 -14.28
C ASN A 22 -10.32 19.27 -13.22
N GLY A 23 -11.39 18.68 -12.69
CA GLY A 23 -12.26 19.34 -11.70
C GLY A 23 -12.99 20.58 -12.21
N THR A 24 -13.12 20.74 -13.53
CA THR A 24 -13.75 21.92 -14.16
C THR A 24 -15.28 21.86 -14.11
N ILE A 25 -15.85 20.67 -13.94
CA ILE A 25 -17.28 20.45 -13.70
C ILE A 25 -17.47 19.54 -12.49
N ILE A 26 -18.55 19.77 -11.74
CA ILE A 26 -18.90 18.95 -10.59
C ILE A 26 -19.44 17.60 -11.09
N MET A 27 -18.96 16.52 -10.49
CA MET A 27 -19.44 15.18 -10.72
C MET A 27 -20.60 14.88 -9.77
N ASP A 28 -21.75 14.46 -10.31
CA ASP A 28 -22.84 13.94 -9.50
C ASP A 28 -22.55 12.52 -9.00
N ILE A 29 -23.31 12.07 -8.01
CA ILE A 29 -23.11 10.76 -7.36
C ILE A 29 -23.34 9.62 -8.35
N GLU A 30 -24.33 9.73 -9.24
CA GLU A 30 -24.63 8.69 -10.24
C GLU A 30 -23.44 8.50 -11.18
N THR A 31 -22.89 9.59 -11.72
CA THR A 31 -21.70 9.60 -12.56
C THR A 31 -20.49 9.04 -11.81
N LEU A 32 -20.34 9.31 -10.52
CA LEU A 32 -19.27 8.74 -9.71
C LEU A 32 -19.35 7.21 -9.63
N TYR A 33 -20.57 6.66 -9.47
CA TYR A 33 -20.79 5.21 -9.55
C TYR A 33 -20.54 4.66 -10.96
N GLU A 34 -20.94 5.37 -12.02
CA GLU A 34 -20.61 4.98 -13.41
C GLU A 34 -19.09 4.85 -13.59
N PHE A 35 -18.30 5.79 -13.05
CA PHE A 35 -16.84 5.70 -13.08
C PHE A 35 -16.36 4.47 -12.30
N ALA A 36 -16.88 4.24 -11.10
CA ALA A 36 -16.53 3.09 -10.28
C ALA A 36 -16.78 1.77 -11.04
N ASP A 37 -17.93 1.65 -11.71
CA ASP A 37 -18.30 0.50 -12.52
C ASP A 37 -17.39 0.32 -13.74
N VAL A 38 -17.10 1.40 -14.47
CA VAL A 38 -16.21 1.35 -15.65
C VAL A 38 -14.77 0.98 -15.27
N PHE A 39 -14.32 1.47 -14.12
CA PHE A 39 -13.04 1.10 -13.54
C PHE A 39 -13.09 -0.22 -12.81
N CYS A 40 -14.27 -0.81 -12.59
CA CYS A 40 -14.57 -2.00 -11.79
C CYS A 40 -14.00 -1.94 -10.35
N ILE A 41 -13.88 -0.74 -9.75
CA ILE A 41 -13.38 -0.51 -8.37
C ILE A 41 -14.54 -0.15 -7.44
N PRO A 42 -14.39 -0.33 -6.11
CA PRO A 42 -15.31 0.25 -5.16
C PRO A 42 -15.35 1.78 -5.24
N VAL A 43 -16.55 2.37 -5.11
CA VAL A 43 -16.75 3.83 -5.23
C VAL A 43 -15.90 4.65 -4.25
N TYR A 44 -15.60 4.12 -3.07
CA TYR A 44 -14.78 4.82 -2.07
C TYR A 44 -13.35 5.07 -2.56
N CYS A 45 -12.84 4.30 -3.53
CA CYS A 45 -11.54 4.55 -4.13
C CYS A 45 -11.50 5.84 -4.99
N LEU A 46 -12.66 6.38 -5.36
CA LEU A 46 -12.80 7.62 -6.13
C LEU A 46 -13.09 8.84 -5.26
N ILE A 47 -13.28 8.64 -3.95
CA ILE A 47 -13.60 9.70 -3.01
C ILE A 47 -12.35 9.94 -2.16
N ASP A 48 -11.84 11.17 -2.20
CA ASP A 48 -10.86 11.61 -1.22
C ASP A 48 -11.61 11.94 0.07
N ASP A 49 -11.67 10.98 1.00
CA ASP A 49 -12.31 11.21 2.28
C ASP A 49 -11.40 12.10 3.14
N ILE A 50 -11.57 13.41 3.00
CA ILE A 50 -10.91 14.44 3.82
C ILE A 50 -11.32 14.27 5.31
N ARG A 51 -12.37 13.47 5.59
CA ARG A 51 -12.82 13.08 6.92
C ARG A 51 -12.43 11.64 7.25
N LYS A 52 -11.25 11.17 6.84
CA LYS A 52 -10.66 9.97 7.44
C LYS A 52 -10.53 10.21 8.94
N GLU A 53 -11.59 9.86 9.67
CA GLU A 53 -11.59 9.76 11.12
C GLU A 53 -10.41 8.86 11.46
N SER A 54 -9.69 9.23 12.52
CA SER A 54 -8.60 8.42 13.05
C SER A 54 -9.07 6.97 13.10
N VAL A 55 -8.36 6.07 12.42
CA VAL A 55 -8.61 4.64 12.54
C VAL A 55 -8.49 4.33 14.02
N ASN A 56 -9.62 4.18 14.71
CA ASN A 56 -9.67 3.94 16.15
C ASN A 56 -9.55 2.44 16.41
N ASP A 57 -8.75 1.77 15.58
CA ASP A 57 -8.40 0.38 15.79
C ASP A 57 -7.40 0.35 16.94
N ARG A 58 -7.89 -0.06 18.13
CA ARG A 58 -7.13 -0.08 19.39
C ARG A 58 -5.83 -0.88 19.30
N HIS A 59 -5.64 -1.65 18.24
CA HIS A 59 -4.50 -2.53 18.03
C HIS A 59 -3.45 -1.99 17.04
N MET A 60 -3.69 -0.87 16.34
CA MET A 60 -2.70 -0.27 15.44
C MET A 60 -1.84 0.79 16.17
N PRO A 61 -0.50 0.76 16.06
CA PRO A 61 0.36 1.76 16.70
C PRO A 61 0.38 3.10 15.98
N PHE A 62 -0.27 3.21 14.81
CA PHE A 62 -0.34 4.44 14.02
C PHE A 62 -1.66 5.16 14.24
N SER A 63 -1.61 6.48 14.35
CA SER A 63 -2.81 7.32 14.47
C SER A 63 -3.32 7.82 13.12
N SER A 64 -2.46 7.81 12.09
CA SER A 64 -2.77 8.19 10.72
C SER A 64 -3.47 7.08 9.92
N SER A 65 -4.42 7.50 9.10
CA SER A 65 -5.08 6.69 8.06
C SER A 65 -4.27 6.61 6.76
N ILE A 66 -3.14 7.32 6.67
CA ILE A 66 -2.18 7.23 5.57
C ILE A 66 -0.83 6.82 6.15
N LEU A 67 -0.25 5.75 5.62
CA LEU A 67 1.06 5.24 6.02
C LEU A 67 1.97 5.13 4.80
N TYR A 68 3.24 5.43 4.98
CA TYR A 68 4.27 5.23 3.96
C TYR A 68 4.72 3.77 3.98
N PHE A 69 4.95 3.20 2.81
CA PHE A 69 5.35 1.80 2.61
C PHE A 69 6.60 1.74 1.74
N TYR A 70 7.60 1.00 2.20
CA TYR A 70 8.90 0.92 1.56
C TYR A 70 9.35 -0.53 1.37
N ILE A 71 9.81 -0.83 0.15
CA ILE A 71 10.48 -2.08 -0.20
C ILE A 71 11.65 -1.81 -1.15
N PHE A 72 12.57 -2.75 -1.30
CA PHE A 72 13.47 -2.72 -2.46
C PHE A 72 12.71 -3.10 -3.74
N LYS A 73 13.08 -2.48 -4.86
CA LYS A 73 12.57 -2.83 -6.18
C LYS A 73 13.20 -4.16 -6.59
N GLY A 74 12.38 -5.11 -7.02
CA GLY A 74 12.83 -6.44 -7.43
C GLY A 74 13.53 -6.40 -8.78
N SER A 75 14.82 -6.06 -8.80
CA SER A 75 15.76 -6.30 -9.92
C SER A 75 17.14 -5.80 -9.51
N GLY A 76 18.02 -6.68 -9.01
CA GLY A 76 19.49 -6.51 -8.78
C GLY A 76 20.01 -5.27 -8.02
N ASN A 77 19.60 -4.09 -8.46
CA ASN A 77 19.77 -2.80 -7.83
C ASN A 77 18.85 -2.68 -6.61
N ARG A 78 19.45 -2.44 -5.44
CA ARG A 78 18.76 -2.11 -4.18
C ARG A 78 18.15 -0.70 -4.21
N GLU A 79 17.39 -0.39 -5.25
CA GLU A 79 16.59 0.83 -5.36
C GLU A 79 15.39 0.69 -4.43
N ILE A 80 15.05 1.74 -3.68
CA ILE A 80 13.89 1.72 -2.80
C ILE A 80 12.68 2.21 -3.58
N THR A 81 11.58 1.46 -3.50
CA THR A 81 10.27 1.91 -3.99
C THR A 81 9.50 2.51 -2.84
N GLU A 82 9.15 3.78 -2.99
CA GLU A 82 8.24 4.49 -2.08
C GLU A 82 6.79 4.27 -2.55
N SER A 83 5.94 3.91 -1.61
CA SER A 83 4.52 3.65 -1.80
C SER A 83 3.76 4.20 -0.60
N TYR A 84 2.43 4.19 -0.64
CA TYR A 84 1.64 4.50 0.55
C TYR A 84 0.39 3.63 0.65
N LEU A 85 -0.03 3.42 1.88
CA LEU A 85 -1.24 2.75 2.29
C LEU A 85 -2.28 3.81 2.66
N SER A 86 -3.50 3.64 2.17
CA SER A 86 -4.68 4.34 2.67
C SER A 86 -5.54 3.34 3.43
N LEU A 87 -5.82 3.65 4.69
CA LEU A 87 -6.58 2.84 5.62
C LEU A 87 -7.95 3.47 5.79
N ALA A 88 -8.98 2.63 5.78
CA ALA A 88 -10.35 3.02 6.05
C ALA A 88 -11.01 1.95 6.92
N GLU A 89 -11.79 2.36 7.91
CA GLU A 89 -12.61 1.45 8.68
C GLU A 89 -13.97 1.28 8.00
N LYS A 90 -14.37 0.04 7.73
CA LYS A 90 -15.68 -0.26 7.16
C LYS A 90 -16.26 -1.50 7.82
N ASP A 91 -17.43 -1.36 8.44
CA ASP A 91 -18.14 -2.46 9.08
C ASP A 91 -17.30 -3.22 10.13
N GLY A 92 -16.35 -2.53 10.78
CA GLY A 92 -15.40 -3.11 11.74
C GLY A 92 -14.17 -3.78 11.11
N ASP A 93 -14.07 -3.82 9.78
CA ASP A 93 -12.88 -4.29 9.06
C ASP A 93 -11.95 -3.11 8.69
N CYS A 94 -10.65 -3.29 8.88
CA CYS A 94 -9.64 -2.38 8.33
C CYS A 94 -9.46 -2.65 6.84
N GLN A 95 -9.97 -1.77 5.98
CA GLN A 95 -9.71 -1.78 4.55
C GLN A 95 -8.39 -1.10 4.24
N ILE A 96 -7.63 -1.70 3.32
CA ILE A 96 -6.33 -1.19 2.91
C ILE A 96 -6.29 -1.05 1.40
N THR A 97 -5.88 0.14 0.96
CA THR A 97 -5.53 0.42 -0.43
C THR A 97 -4.05 0.79 -0.49
N LEU A 98 -3.25 -0.03 -1.16
CA LEU A 98 -1.82 0.22 -1.41
C LEU A 98 -1.67 0.87 -2.79
N TYR A 99 -1.08 2.06 -2.81
CA TYR A 99 -0.65 2.75 -4.02
C TYR A 99 0.85 2.53 -4.20
N TYR A 100 1.17 1.47 -4.93
CA TYR A 100 2.53 1.03 -5.17
C TYR A 100 3.25 1.95 -6.16
N GLY A 101 4.42 2.49 -5.80
CA GLY A 101 5.19 3.41 -6.64
C GLY A 101 4.64 4.85 -6.68
N GLY A 102 3.90 5.25 -5.64
CA GLY A 102 3.35 6.59 -5.48
C GLY A 102 3.64 7.17 -4.10
N ILE A 103 3.48 8.48 -3.97
CA ILE A 103 3.49 9.20 -2.68
C ILE A 103 2.21 10.04 -2.59
N PRO A 104 1.63 10.23 -1.39
CA PRO A 104 0.30 10.82 -1.24
C PRO A 104 0.12 12.15 -2.00
N ASP A 105 1.11 13.04 -1.94
CA ASP A 105 1.06 14.37 -2.55
C ASP A 105 1.68 14.46 -3.96
N ARG A 106 2.16 13.34 -4.52
CA ARG A 106 2.54 13.28 -5.94
C ARG A 106 1.85 12.11 -6.61
N LEU A 107 0.83 12.45 -7.40
CA LEU A 107 0.23 11.55 -8.38
C LEU A 107 1.28 11.24 -9.46
N SER A 108 2.09 10.20 -9.20
CA SER A 108 2.95 9.62 -10.23
C SER A 108 2.06 8.97 -11.29
N LYS A 109 2.46 9.05 -12.56
CA LYS A 109 1.69 8.46 -13.67
C LYS A 109 1.63 6.92 -13.65
N SER A 110 2.36 6.28 -12.74
CA SER A 110 2.51 4.83 -12.66
C SER A 110 2.39 4.35 -11.22
N CYS A 111 1.19 4.46 -10.64
CA CYS A 111 0.85 3.76 -9.40
C CYS A 111 0.07 2.48 -9.73
N LEU A 112 0.52 1.33 -9.23
CA LEU A 112 -0.30 0.13 -9.19
C LEU A 112 -1.16 0.19 -7.93
N VAL A 113 -2.43 -0.18 -8.05
CA VAL A 113 -3.38 -0.13 -6.93
C VAL A 113 -3.68 -1.55 -6.47
N TYR A 114 -3.47 -1.81 -5.19
CA TYR A 114 -3.84 -3.06 -4.55
C TYR A 114 -4.88 -2.79 -3.48
N ILE A 115 -5.91 -3.62 -3.40
CA ILE A 115 -7.02 -3.46 -2.47
C ILE A 115 -7.14 -4.74 -1.64
N GLY A 116 -7.40 -4.57 -0.35
CA GLY A 116 -7.64 -5.71 0.54
C GLY A 116 -7.91 -5.28 1.97
N LYS A 117 -7.48 -6.13 2.91
CA LYS A 117 -7.81 -5.98 4.34
C LYS A 117 -6.58 -6.07 5.22
N GLY A 118 -6.58 -5.25 6.26
CA GLY A 118 -5.66 -5.29 7.39
C GLY A 118 -6.23 -6.12 8.54
N PHE A 119 -5.32 -6.72 9.31
CA PHE A 119 -5.61 -7.53 10.48
C PHE A 119 -4.61 -7.13 11.57
N GLY A 120 -5.11 -6.42 12.59
CA GLY A 120 -4.37 -6.09 13.80
C GLY A 120 -4.68 -7.08 14.92
N THR A 121 -3.66 -7.43 15.70
CA THR A 121 -3.77 -8.09 17.00
C THR A 121 -2.94 -7.31 18.02
N ASP A 122 -2.97 -7.70 19.30
CA ASP A 122 -2.09 -7.10 20.30
C ASP A 122 -0.59 -7.27 20.00
N THR A 123 -0.23 -8.24 19.14
CA THR A 123 1.15 -8.67 18.90
C THR A 123 1.64 -8.37 17.49
N THR A 124 0.75 -8.26 16.52
CA THR A 124 1.10 -8.19 15.09
C THR A 124 0.15 -7.32 14.32
N PHE A 125 0.68 -6.65 13.30
CA PHE A 125 -0.12 -6.03 12.25
C PHE A 125 0.21 -6.69 10.92
N SER A 126 -0.82 -7.12 10.20
CA SER A 126 -0.67 -7.77 8.90
C SER A 126 -1.70 -7.24 7.92
N PHE A 127 -1.43 -7.38 6.62
CA PHE A 127 -2.44 -7.13 5.60
C PHE A 127 -2.27 -8.03 4.40
N MET A 128 -3.36 -8.26 3.70
CA MET A 128 -3.36 -8.94 2.41
C MET A 128 -4.09 -8.06 1.40
N VAL A 129 -3.42 -7.75 0.30
CA VAL A 129 -3.94 -6.91 -0.78
C VAL A 129 -3.75 -7.59 -2.12
N THR A 130 -4.69 -7.41 -3.03
CA THR A 130 -4.66 -7.95 -4.39
C THR A 130 -4.62 -6.82 -5.40
N ASN A 131 -3.79 -6.93 -6.42
CA ASN A 131 -3.71 -5.96 -7.50
C ASN A 131 -5.09 -5.87 -8.15
N TYR A 132 -5.61 -4.65 -8.19
CA TYR A 132 -6.94 -4.37 -8.68
C TYR A 132 -7.14 -4.82 -10.14
N GLN A 133 -6.09 -4.72 -10.96
CA GLN A 133 -6.13 -5.07 -12.39
C GLN A 133 -5.71 -6.51 -12.67
N ASN A 134 -5.00 -7.15 -11.74
CA ASN A 134 -4.44 -8.48 -11.92
C ASN A 134 -4.64 -9.35 -10.66
N PRO A 135 -5.73 -10.15 -10.58
CA PRO A 135 -6.01 -10.96 -9.41
C PRO A 135 -4.94 -12.00 -9.02
N LEU A 136 -4.04 -12.34 -9.95
CA LEU A 136 -2.91 -13.25 -9.67
C LEU A 136 -1.82 -12.56 -8.84
N ASP A 137 -1.77 -11.24 -8.86
CA ASP A 137 -0.75 -10.44 -8.18
C ASP A 137 -1.25 -10.06 -6.78
N GLN A 138 -0.87 -10.87 -5.81
CA GLN A 138 -1.25 -10.72 -4.40
C GLN A 138 -0.02 -10.42 -3.55
N MET A 139 -0.23 -9.57 -2.56
CA MET A 139 0.79 -9.18 -1.60
C MET A 139 0.30 -9.42 -0.18
N TYR A 140 1.18 -9.94 0.65
CA TYR A 140 0.99 -10.11 2.07
C TYR A 140 2.08 -9.38 2.83
N PHE A 141 1.71 -8.64 3.86
CA PHE A 141 2.66 -8.03 4.79
C PHE A 141 2.35 -8.48 6.22
N THR A 142 3.39 -8.65 7.03
CA THR A 142 3.24 -8.89 8.47
C THR A 142 4.42 -8.32 9.25
N ALA A 143 4.12 -7.65 10.36
CA ALA A 143 5.11 -7.16 11.32
C ALA A 143 4.65 -7.40 12.74
N SER A 144 5.61 -7.58 13.64
CA SER A 144 5.34 -7.57 15.08
C SER A 144 5.16 -6.13 15.56
N LEU A 145 4.16 -5.92 16.41
CA LEU A 145 3.98 -4.65 17.09
C LEU A 145 5.00 -4.51 18.22
N PRO A 146 5.66 -3.35 18.34
CA PRO A 146 6.57 -3.09 19.44
C PRO A 146 5.77 -2.78 20.70
N TYR A 147 6.06 -3.52 21.77
CA TYR A 147 5.47 -3.30 23.09
C TYR A 147 6.17 -2.19 23.88
N ILE A 148 7.45 -1.96 23.58
CA ILE A 148 8.35 -1.03 24.27
C ILE A 148 9.22 -0.36 23.18
N ASN A 149 9.59 0.91 23.37
CA ASN A 149 10.45 1.68 22.46
C ASN A 149 9.90 1.84 21.04
N TRP A 150 8.74 2.50 20.92
CA TRP A 150 8.17 2.85 19.62
C TRP A 150 9.04 3.88 18.88
N ASN A 151 9.61 3.47 17.75
CA ASN A 151 10.49 4.30 16.92
C ASN A 151 9.77 4.94 15.72
N GLY A 152 8.44 4.88 15.66
CA GLY A 152 7.63 5.51 14.60
C GLY A 152 7.51 4.70 13.29
N TYR A 153 7.98 3.45 13.27
CA TYR A 153 7.87 2.56 12.10
C TYR A 153 7.72 1.09 12.51
N LEU A 154 7.17 0.28 11.62
CA LEU A 154 7.14 -1.17 11.68
C LEU A 154 8.01 -1.76 10.58
N ALA A 155 8.97 -2.59 10.96
CA ALA A 155 9.71 -3.44 10.02
C ALA A 155 9.07 -4.84 10.01
N GLY A 156 8.78 -5.34 8.82
CA GLY A 156 8.04 -6.59 8.63
C GLY A 156 8.53 -7.36 7.43
N PHE A 157 7.88 -8.51 7.22
CA PHE A 157 8.01 -9.26 5.99
C PHE A 157 6.94 -8.84 5.01
N TRP A 158 7.36 -8.68 3.76
CA TRP A 158 6.49 -8.60 2.61
C TRP A 158 6.70 -9.84 1.75
N VAL A 159 5.60 -10.45 1.34
CA VAL A 159 5.55 -11.59 0.43
C VAL A 159 4.69 -11.22 -0.76
N GLY A 160 5.16 -11.53 -1.95
CA GLY A 160 4.42 -11.29 -3.17
C GLY A 160 5.11 -11.93 -4.35
N LEU A 161 4.97 -11.33 -5.52
CA LEU A 161 5.56 -11.83 -6.76
C LEU A 161 6.66 -10.89 -7.26
N THR A 162 7.70 -11.45 -7.85
CA THR A 162 8.72 -10.66 -8.57
C THR A 162 8.10 -10.03 -9.82
N PHE A 163 8.41 -8.76 -10.10
CA PHE A 163 7.92 -8.05 -11.28
C PHE A 163 8.35 -8.67 -12.62
N GLU A 164 9.55 -9.25 -12.68
CA GLU A 164 10.12 -9.76 -13.94
C GLU A 164 9.68 -11.19 -14.28
N GLY A 165 9.44 -12.03 -13.27
CA GLY A 165 9.23 -13.47 -13.46
C GLY A 165 7.97 -14.06 -12.82
N VAL A 166 7.16 -13.25 -12.12
CA VAL A 166 5.97 -13.72 -11.40
C VAL A 166 6.31 -14.86 -10.41
N THR A 167 7.53 -14.86 -9.89
CA THR A 167 8.03 -15.85 -8.93
C THR A 167 7.72 -15.38 -7.51
N PRO A 168 7.25 -16.25 -6.61
CA PRO A 168 7.10 -15.90 -5.20
C PRO A 168 8.40 -15.42 -4.58
N ILE A 169 8.33 -14.32 -3.83
CA ILE A 169 9.47 -13.72 -3.14
C ILE A 169 9.06 -13.24 -1.75
N CYS A 170 10.01 -13.28 -0.80
CA CYS A 170 9.88 -12.68 0.52
C CYS A 170 11.01 -11.65 0.72
N MET A 171 10.66 -10.48 1.25
CA MET A 171 11.56 -9.35 1.47
C MET A 171 11.25 -8.66 2.79
N LYS A 172 12.19 -7.85 3.28
CA LYS A 172 11.90 -6.89 4.34
C LYS A 172 11.12 -5.71 3.75
N ALA A 173 10.16 -5.22 4.51
CA ALA A 173 9.39 -4.04 4.21
C ALA A 173 9.27 -3.16 5.45
N VAL A 174 9.09 -1.86 5.24
CA VAL A 174 8.92 -0.90 6.33
C VAL A 174 7.64 -0.12 6.11
N ILE A 175 6.86 0.05 7.18
CA ILE A 175 5.71 0.95 7.25
C ILE A 175 6.02 2.07 8.24
N SER A 176 5.72 3.31 7.91
CA SER A 176 5.84 4.43 8.85
C SER A 176 4.70 5.42 8.70
N GLU A 177 4.40 6.15 9.77
CA GLU A 177 3.38 7.20 9.76
C GLU A 177 3.87 8.48 9.06
N LYS A 178 5.17 8.77 9.18
CA LYS A 178 5.82 9.91 8.54
C LYS A 178 6.83 9.43 7.49
N PRO A 179 7.11 10.23 6.44
CA PRO A 179 8.13 9.88 5.47
C PRO A 179 9.49 9.68 6.16
N ILE A 180 10.21 8.62 5.80
CA ILE A 180 11.60 8.40 6.23
C ILE A 180 12.54 9.08 5.23
N GLU A 181 13.00 10.28 5.54
CA GLU A 181 13.86 11.07 4.64
C GLU A 181 15.29 10.51 4.53
N ASN A 182 15.79 9.90 5.60
CA ASN A 182 17.14 9.34 5.63
C ASN A 182 17.20 8.01 4.87
N GLN A 183 17.67 8.08 3.63
CA GLN A 183 17.81 6.93 2.73
C GLN A 183 18.79 5.86 3.26
N GLU A 184 19.84 6.23 3.99
CA GLU A 184 20.78 5.27 4.58
C GLU A 184 20.12 4.48 5.71
N SER A 185 19.39 5.16 6.60
CA SER A 185 18.61 4.51 7.64
C SER A 185 17.57 3.56 7.06
N LEU A 186 16.83 4.00 6.03
CA LEU A 186 15.83 3.18 5.35
C LEU A 186 16.47 1.96 4.67
N ARG A 187 17.62 2.14 4.00
CA ARG A 187 18.41 1.02 3.44
C ARG A 187 18.84 0.04 4.50
N LYS A 188 19.28 0.49 5.68
CA LYS A 188 19.66 -0.39 6.81
C LYS A 188 18.45 -1.23 7.25
N LEU A 189 17.28 -0.62 7.39
CA LEU A 189 16.05 -1.32 7.81
C LEU A 189 15.61 -2.37 6.79
N LEU A 190 15.71 -2.08 5.50
CA LEU A 190 15.30 -3.00 4.42
C LEU A 190 16.34 -4.09 4.11
N THR A 191 17.59 -3.89 4.50
CA THR A 191 18.66 -4.86 4.24
C THR A 191 18.57 -6.03 5.22
N VAL A 192 18.66 -7.24 4.67
CA VAL A 192 18.79 -8.46 5.49
C VAL A 192 20.17 -8.49 6.13
N THR A 193 20.22 -8.70 7.45
CA THR A 193 21.47 -8.73 8.20
C THR A 193 22.13 -10.11 8.17
N THR A 194 23.43 -10.15 8.43
CA THR A 194 24.17 -11.40 8.55
C THR A 194 23.61 -12.28 9.68
N ASP A 195 23.12 -11.69 10.76
CA ASP A 195 22.54 -12.42 11.89
C ASP A 195 21.18 -13.03 11.56
N GLU A 196 20.33 -12.32 10.81
CA GLU A 196 19.07 -12.84 10.29
C GLU A 196 19.32 -14.04 9.35
N LEU A 197 20.31 -13.93 8.46
CA LEU A 197 20.72 -15.04 7.58
C LEU A 197 21.31 -16.22 8.36
N ASN A 198 22.14 -15.95 9.37
CA ASN A 198 22.72 -16.99 10.21
C ASN A 198 21.65 -17.70 11.03
N TYR A 199 20.65 -16.97 11.52
CA TYR A 199 19.50 -17.54 12.21
C TYR A 199 18.71 -18.45 11.26
N PHE A 200 18.43 -17.98 10.05
CA PHE A 200 17.79 -18.79 9.01
C PHE A 200 18.55 -20.08 8.74
N LYS A 201 19.84 -19.99 8.42
CA LYS A 201 20.69 -21.16 8.15
C LYS A 201 20.75 -22.16 9.30
N LYS A 202 20.65 -21.70 10.55
CA LYS A 202 20.76 -22.56 11.75
C LYS A 202 19.43 -23.18 12.16
N ARG A 203 18.30 -22.55 11.82
CA ARG A 203 16.98 -22.89 12.38
C ARG A 203 15.92 -23.17 11.32
N ASP A 204 16.26 -23.02 10.04
CA ASP A 204 15.35 -23.07 8.88
C ASP A 204 14.13 -22.14 9.05
N LYS A 205 14.34 -21.01 9.71
CA LYS A 205 13.31 -20.03 10.08
C LYS A 205 13.84 -18.63 9.86
N PHE A 206 13.07 -17.80 9.16
CA PHE A 206 13.44 -16.39 8.98
C PHE A 206 12.73 -15.56 10.04
N LEU A 207 13.51 -14.82 10.83
CA LEU A 207 13.01 -14.07 11.98
C LEU A 207 13.60 -12.66 11.93
N LEU A 208 12.73 -11.66 11.88
CA LEU A 208 13.14 -10.27 12.12
C LEU A 208 13.34 -10.08 13.61
N ARG A 209 14.51 -9.59 14.00
CA ARG A 209 14.75 -9.11 15.34
C ARG A 209 14.63 -7.59 15.31
N ASN A 210 13.71 -7.05 16.06
CA ASN A 210 13.77 -5.63 16.41
C ASN A 210 15.00 -5.49 17.32
N GLU A 211 15.92 -4.57 17.01
CA GLU A 211 17.10 -4.30 17.85
C GLU A 211 16.60 -4.00 19.28
N GLU A 212 17.13 -4.72 20.29
CA GLU A 212 16.85 -4.51 21.73
C GLU A 212 17.42 -3.18 22.23
#